data_AF-A0A841EGN1-F1
#
_entry.id   AF-A0A841EGN1-F1
#
_cell.length_a   1.000
_cell.length_b   1.000
_cell.length_c   1.000
_cell.angle_alpha   90.00
_cell.angle_beta   90.00
_cell.angle_gamma   90.00
#
_symmetry.space_group_name_H-M   'P 1'
#
loop_
_entity.id
_entity.type
_entity.pdbx_description
1 polymer ?
#
loop_
_entity_poly.entity_id
_entity_poly.type
_entity_poly.pdbx_seq_one_letter_code
_entity_poly.pdbx_strand_id
1 'polypeptide(L)' 'MGEKRDVFCPECEEPVQAQPPRIWACGTDRPAYSHLDGEPLCPVMTGAGYLPAEPVTQVPAE' A
#
# COMPACT_ATOMS: atom_id res chain seq x y z
N MET A 1 11.11 19.78 -7.56
CA MET A 1 10.65 18.47 -8.06
C MET A 1 10.36 17.63 -6.84
N GLY A 2 9.12 17.15 -6.66
CA GLY A 2 8.73 16.44 -5.44
C GLY A 2 9.54 15.16 -5.27
N GLU A 3 10.22 15.04 -4.14
CA GLU A 3 10.80 13.79 -3.67
C GLU A 3 9.68 12.75 -3.66
N LYS A 4 9.65 11.88 -4.66
CA LYS A 4 8.80 10.70 -4.63
C LYS A 4 9.38 9.85 -3.50
N ARG A 5 8.82 9.98 -2.30
CA ARG A 5 9.06 9.03 -1.23
C ARG A 5 8.70 7.67 -1.80
N ASP A 6 9.71 6.84 -2.07
CA ASP A 6 9.50 5.49 -2.56
C ASP A 6 8.80 4.72 -1.43
N VAL A 7 7.49 4.58 -1.62
CA VAL A 7 6.61 3.81 -0.75
C VAL A 7 6.50 2.41 -1.31
N PHE A 8 6.56 1.42 -0.42
CA PHE A 8 6.54 0.01 -0.78
C PHE A 8 5.52 -0.75 0.07
N CYS A 9 5.07 -1.88 -0.46
CA CYS A 9 4.27 -2.82 0.30
C CYS A 9 5.18 -3.65 1.20
N PRO A 10 4.93 -3.72 2.52
CA PRO A 10 5.78 -4.49 3.44
C PRO A 10 5.66 -6.01 3.29
N GLU A 11 4.67 -6.53 2.55
CA GLU A 11 4.43 -7.97 2.35
C GLU A 11 5.13 -8.53 1.12
N CYS A 12 5.06 -7.82 -0.02
CA CYS A 12 5.65 -8.25 -1.28
C CYS A 12 6.85 -7.41 -1.71
N GLU A 13 7.19 -6.37 -0.93
CA GLU A 13 8.27 -5.41 -1.22
C GLU A 13 8.11 -4.71 -2.58
N GLU A 14 6.89 -4.74 -3.13
CA GLU A 14 6.57 -4.11 -4.40
C GLU A 14 6.37 -2.60 -4.25
N PRO A 15 6.78 -1.81 -5.25
CA PRO A 15 6.56 -0.38 -5.28
C PRO A 15 5.06 -0.08 -5.34
N VAL A 16 4.63 0.94 -4.59
CA VAL A 16 3.23 1.39 -4.59
C VAL A 16 3.12 2.81 -5.10
N GLN A 17 1.94 3.14 -5.60
CA GLN A 17 1.59 4.46 -6.10
C GLN A 17 0.62 5.15 -5.14
N ALA A 18 0.74 6.47 -5.03
CA ALA A 18 -0.19 7.33 -4.30
C ALA A 18 -1.49 7.54 -5.11
N GLN A 19 -2.10 6.43 -5.52
CA GLN A 19 -3.38 6.40 -6.19
C GLN A 19 -4.25 5.35 -5.49
N PRO A 20 -5.57 5.60 -5.40
CA PRO A 20 -6.49 4.66 -4.78
C PRO A 20 -6.73 3.44 -5.68
N PRO A 21 -7.03 2.26 -5.11
CA PRO A 21 -7.07 1.02 -5.87
C PRO A 21 -8.29 1.00 -6.78
N ARG A 22 -8.16 0.44 -7.98
CA ARG A 22 -9.28 0.31 -8.94
C ARG A 22 -10.41 -0.54 -8.36
N ILE A 23 -10.06 -1.60 -7.66
CA ILE A 23 -11.01 -2.53 -7.05
C ILE A 23 -10.83 -2.46 -5.54
N TRP A 24 -11.86 -2.02 -4.84
CA TRP A 24 -11.87 -1.93 -3.38
C TRP A 24 -13.19 -2.50 -2.85
N ALA A 25 -13.10 -3.58 -2.08
CA ALA A 25 -14.25 -4.17 -1.43
C ALA A 25 -14.69 -3.25 -0.28
N CYS A 26 -15.84 -2.59 -0.47
CA CYS A 26 -16.39 -1.60 0.45
C CYS A 26 -16.65 -2.24 1.84
N GLY A 27 -16.00 -1.72 2.87
CA GLY A 27 -16.09 -2.18 4.26
C GLY A 27 -15.13 -1.47 5.21
N THR A 28 -14.03 -0.94 4.67
CA THR A 28 -13.05 -0.10 5.37
C THR A 28 -12.68 1.12 4.53
N ASP A 29 -11.99 2.09 5.16
CA ASP A 29 -11.53 3.31 4.48
C ASP A 29 -10.65 2.95 3.27
N ARG A 30 -10.95 3.56 2.12
CA ARG A 30 -10.27 3.22 0.88
C ARG A 30 -8.84 3.76 0.93
N PRO A 31 -7.81 2.91 0.81
CA PRO A 31 -6.44 3.35 0.91
C PRO A 31 -6.13 4.35 -0.21
N ALA A 32 -5.38 5.39 0.15
CA ALA A 32 -4.87 6.37 -0.81
C ALA A 32 -3.74 5.82 -1.70
N TYR A 33 -3.22 4.64 -1.35
CA TYR A 33 -2.12 3.97 -2.02
C TYR A 33 -2.55 2.61 -2.56
N SER A 34 -1.90 2.17 -3.62
CA SER A 34 -2.17 0.91 -4.30
C SER A 34 -0.93 0.40 -4.97
N HIS A 35 -0.93 -0.90 -5.28
CA HIS A 35 0.07 -1.46 -6.16
C HIS A 35 0.06 -0.78 -7.53
N LEU A 36 1.17 -0.88 -8.26
CA LEU A 36 1.26 -0.35 -9.62
C LEU A 36 0.23 -0.99 -10.57
N ASP A 37 -0.20 -2.22 -10.27
CA ASP A 37 -1.26 -2.91 -11.01
C ASP A 37 -2.66 -2.28 -10.78
N GLY A 38 -2.81 -1.47 -9.72
CA GLY A 38 -4.08 -0.86 -9.32
C GLY A 38 -4.90 -1.74 -8.38
N GLU A 39 -4.33 -2.85 -7.91
CA GLU A 39 -4.86 -3.65 -6.80
C GLU A 39 -4.52 -3.02 -5.44
N PRO A 40 -5.34 -3.27 -4.40
CA PRO A 40 -5.01 -2.85 -3.05
C PRO A 40 -3.71 -3.53 -2.56
N LEU A 41 -3.05 -2.89 -1.60
CA LEU A 41 -1.90 -3.45 -0.91
C LEU A 41 -2.19 -4.86 -0.37
N CYS A 42 -1.15 -5.70 -0.30
CA CYS A 42 -1.30 -7.07 0.17
C CYS A 42 -1.94 -7.12 1.56
N PRO A 43 -2.94 -8.00 1.78
CA PRO A 43 -3.64 -8.08 3.04
C PRO A 43 -2.74 -8.69 4.13
N VAL A 44 -2.42 -7.89 5.14
CA VAL A 44 -1.72 -8.34 6.34
C VAL A 44 -2.72 -8.89 7.36
N MET A 45 -2.31 -9.95 8.05
CA MET A 45 -3.07 -10.46 9.19
C MET A 45 -2.90 -9.52 10.38
N THR A 46 -3.95 -8.77 10.71
CA THR A 46 -4.04 -7.96 11.92
C THR A 46 -4.86 -8.71 12.98
N GLY A 47 -4.85 -8.22 14.23
CA GLY A 47 -5.70 -8.77 15.29
C GLY A 47 -7.21 -8.70 15.01
N ALA A 48 -7.64 -7.91 14.01
CA ALA A 48 -9.03 -7.80 13.55
C ALA A 48 -9.34 -8.64 12.30
N GLY A 49 -8.36 -9.40 11.79
CA GLY A 49 -8.45 -10.16 10.54
C GLY A 49 -7.53 -9.61 9.44
N TYR A 50 -7.80 -10.01 8.20
CA TYR A 50 -7.03 -9.56 7.04
C TYR A 50 -7.42 -8.14 6.64
N LEU A 51 -6.52 -7.19 6.87
CA LEU A 51 -6.64 -5.81 6.43
C LEU A 51 -5.51 -5.51 5.44
N PRO A 52 -5.68 -4.59 4.47
CA PRO A 52 -4.58 -4.22 3.58
C PRO A 52 -3.43 -3.66 4.40
N ALA A 53 -2.21 -4.00 3.99
CA ALA A 53 -1.02 -3.39 4.54
C ALA A 53 -1.08 -1.88 4.39
N GLU A 54 -0.56 -1.16 5.38
CA GLU A 54 -0.22 0.25 5.20
C GLU A 54 1.10 0.35 4.44
N PRO A 55 1.22 1.30 3.48
CA PRO A 55 2.43 1.47 2.71
C PRO A 55 3.55 2.01 3.61
N VAL A 56 4.72 1.38 3.54
CA VAL A 56 5.88 1.82 4.29
C VAL A 56 6.77 2.69 3.41
N THR A 57 7.25 3.81 3.95
CA THR A 57 8.29 4.58 3.26
C THR A 57 9.62 3.91 3.58
N GLN A 58 10.27 3.30 2.58
CA GLN A 58 11.66 2.90 2.77
C GLN A 58 12.51 4.15 2.61
N VAL A 59 13.02 4.68 3.73
CA VAL A 59 14.21 5.52 3.64
C VAL A 59 15.34 4.62 3.14
N PRO A 60 16.02 4.95 2.02
CA PRO A 60 17.17 4.16 1.61
C PRO A 60 18.15 4.13 2.78
N ALA A 61 18.51 2.94 3.24
CA ALA A 61 19.52 2.78 4.28
C ALA A 61 20.84 3.36 3.73
N GLU A 62 21.27 4.47 4.34
CA GLU A 62 22.53 5.17 4.06
C GLU A 62 23.77 4.35 4.41
#